data_AF-A0A3D2J7Y8-F1
#
_entry.id   AF-A0A3D2J7Y8-F1
#
_cell.length_a   1.000
_cell.length_b   1.000
_cell.length_c   1.000
_cell.angle_alpha   90.00
_cell.angle_beta   90.00
_cell.angle_gamma   90.00
#
_symmetry.space_group_name_H-M   'P 1'
#
loop_
_entity.id
_entity.type
_entity.pdbx_description
1 polymer ?
#
loop_
_entity_poly.entity_id
_entity_poly.type
_entity_poly.pdbx_seq_one_letter_code
_entity_poly.pdbx_strand_id
1 'polypeptide(L)'
;PLHLANGIVRATFTSGPVEEILKAKLQQLASYNVPMVWLTGPSTLPTTIGSSLEACGWMRDDAPGMAIDLHTLDEHVVLPRLTIERVDNEVMLKTWLRIMIVGSEIPEEGLTLLLDMVSKHGYKNLSSVYFYLGTLDGKPVATSLLYLGGGVAGIYRKPPRKPRA
;
A
#
# COMPACT_ATOMS: atom_id res chain seq x y z
N PRO A 1 -1.11 10.79 -11.14
CA PRO A 1 -2.23 10.55 -10.20
C PRO A 1 -1.96 9.31 -9.33
N LEU A 2 -2.16 9.37 -8.02
CA LEU A 2 -2.06 8.19 -7.15
C LEU A 2 -3.27 7.27 -7.40
N HIS A 3 -3.09 6.24 -8.23
CA HIS A 3 -4.16 5.30 -8.59
C HIS A 3 -4.78 4.55 -7.38
N LEU A 4 -4.11 4.55 -6.23
CA LEU A 4 -4.57 3.89 -5.00
C LEU A 4 -5.39 4.80 -4.05
N ALA A 5 -5.52 6.09 -4.33
CA ALA A 5 -6.20 7.02 -3.41
C ALA A 5 -7.70 6.76 -3.29
N ASN A 6 -8.33 6.21 -4.34
CA ASN A 6 -9.75 5.83 -4.35
C ASN A 6 -9.87 4.31 -4.49
N GLY A 7 -9.61 3.61 -3.40
CA GLY A 7 -9.64 2.15 -3.34
C GLY A 7 -10.94 1.59 -2.79
N ILE A 8 -11.53 0.63 -3.49
CA ILE A 8 -12.61 -0.23 -2.96
C ILE A 8 -11.98 -1.53 -2.49
N VAL A 9 -12.24 -1.90 -1.24
CA VAL A 9 -11.72 -3.11 -0.59
C VAL A 9 -12.86 -3.95 -0.01
N ARG A 10 -12.67 -5.28 0.07
CA ARG A 10 -13.56 -6.21 0.78
C ARG A 10 -15.04 -6.08 0.37
N ALA A 11 -15.30 -5.97 -0.93
CA ALA A 11 -16.67 -5.89 -1.42
C ALA A 11 -17.44 -7.18 -1.11
N THR A 12 -18.61 -7.03 -0.50
CA THR A 12 -19.52 -8.12 -0.13
C THR A 12 -20.92 -7.78 -0.57
N PHE A 13 -21.51 -8.59 -1.46
CA PHE A 13 -22.88 -8.46 -1.93
C PHE A 13 -23.69 -9.62 -1.36
N THR A 14 -24.53 -9.35 -0.36
CA THR A 14 -25.19 -10.38 0.47
C THR A 14 -26.51 -10.90 -0.11
N SER A 15 -27.17 -10.16 -1.01
CA SER A 15 -28.41 -10.59 -1.67
C SER A 15 -28.81 -9.63 -2.78
N GLY A 16 -29.45 -10.13 -3.84
CA GLY A 16 -30.00 -9.35 -4.95
C GLY A 16 -29.30 -9.60 -6.30
N PRO A 17 -29.76 -8.98 -7.39
CA PRO A 17 -29.12 -9.10 -8.70
C PRO A 17 -27.76 -8.40 -8.67
N VAL A 18 -26.71 -9.12 -8.27
CA VAL A 18 -25.36 -8.60 -8.04
C VAL A 18 -24.86 -7.80 -9.25
N GLU A 19 -25.16 -8.26 -10.45
CA GLU A 19 -24.78 -7.58 -11.70
C GLU A 19 -25.44 -6.21 -11.86
N GLU A 20 -26.74 -6.08 -11.53
CA GLU A 20 -27.44 -4.80 -11.61
C GLU A 20 -26.91 -3.81 -10.57
N ILE A 21 -26.68 -4.28 -9.34
CA ILE A 21 -26.12 -3.46 -8.26
C ILE A 21 -24.70 -3.03 -8.63
N LEU A 22 -23.88 -3.95 -9.14
CA LEU A 22 -22.53 -3.66 -9.61
C LEU A 22 -22.56 -2.61 -10.71
N LYS A 23 -23.42 -2.77 -11.72
CA LYS A 23 -23.54 -1.82 -12.83
C LYS A 23 -23.97 -0.42 -12.35
N ALA A 24 -24.96 -0.34 -11.46
CA ALA A 24 -25.38 0.93 -10.87
C ALA A 24 -24.24 1.59 -10.06
N LYS A 25 -23.47 0.79 -9.31
CA LYS A 25 -22.30 1.30 -8.58
C LYS A 25 -21.20 1.77 -9.52
N LEU A 26 -20.90 1.04 -10.58
CA LEU A 26 -19.91 1.45 -11.59
C LEU A 26 -20.31 2.76 -12.27
N GLN A 27 -21.60 2.95 -12.58
CA GLN A 27 -22.11 4.22 -13.11
C GLN A 27 -21.94 5.37 -12.10
N GLN A 28 -22.27 5.14 -10.83
CA GLN A 28 -22.04 6.11 -9.77
C GLN A 28 -20.55 6.48 -9.69
N LEU A 29 -19.68 5.47 -9.70
CA LEU A 29 -18.23 5.63 -9.58
C LEU A 29 -17.62 6.40 -10.76
N ALA A 30 -18.09 6.13 -11.98
CA ALA A 30 -17.67 6.84 -13.17
C ALA A 30 -18.00 8.35 -13.11
N SER A 31 -19.07 8.75 -12.40
CA SER A 31 -19.45 10.16 -12.28
C SER A 31 -18.46 11.00 -11.48
N TYR A 32 -17.64 10.39 -10.63
CA TYR A 32 -16.60 11.10 -9.88
C TYR A 32 -15.38 11.50 -10.73
N ASN A 33 -15.21 10.92 -11.93
CA ASN A 33 -14.13 11.23 -12.87
C ASN A 33 -12.72 11.24 -12.22
N VAL A 34 -12.45 10.26 -11.36
CA VAL A 34 -11.16 10.07 -10.69
C VAL A 34 -10.61 8.67 -10.95
N PRO A 35 -9.28 8.48 -10.95
CA PRO A 35 -8.70 7.14 -10.97
C PRO A 35 -9.16 6.34 -9.75
N MET A 36 -9.61 5.10 -9.98
CA MET A 36 -10.08 4.19 -8.96
C MET A 36 -9.41 2.82 -9.10
N VAL A 37 -9.30 2.13 -7.96
CA VAL A 37 -8.85 0.75 -7.90
C VAL A 37 -9.86 -0.08 -7.12
N TRP A 38 -10.09 -1.31 -7.55
CA TRP A 38 -10.90 -2.26 -6.80
C TRP A 38 -10.04 -3.47 -6.45
N LEU A 39 -9.70 -3.59 -5.17
CA LEU A 39 -8.92 -4.71 -4.65
C LEU A 39 -9.86 -5.90 -4.44
N THR A 40 -9.68 -6.93 -5.27
CA THR A 40 -10.37 -8.21 -5.14
C THR A 40 -9.42 -9.26 -4.56
N GLY A 41 -9.96 -10.17 -3.75
CA GLY A 41 -9.17 -11.22 -3.09
C GLY A 41 -10.07 -12.27 -2.44
N PRO A 42 -9.50 -13.21 -1.66
CA PRO A 42 -10.26 -14.32 -1.06
C PRO A 42 -11.43 -13.89 -0.17
N SER A 43 -11.40 -12.67 0.37
CA SER A 43 -12.48 -12.09 1.18
C SER A 43 -13.57 -11.38 0.38
N THR A 44 -13.44 -11.27 -0.94
CA THR A 44 -14.41 -10.60 -1.82
C THR A 44 -15.53 -11.57 -2.18
N LEU A 45 -16.78 -11.12 -2.05
CA LEU A 45 -17.97 -11.92 -2.32
C LEU A 45 -18.99 -11.16 -3.18
N PRO A 46 -19.51 -11.77 -4.27
CA PRO A 46 -19.13 -13.08 -4.78
C PRO A 46 -17.72 -13.09 -5.40
N THR A 47 -17.13 -14.29 -5.50
CA THR A 47 -15.79 -14.49 -6.11
C THR A 47 -15.76 -14.13 -7.59
N THR A 48 -16.92 -14.05 -8.24
CA THR A 48 -17.09 -13.67 -9.65
C THR A 48 -16.92 -12.18 -9.93
N ILE A 49 -16.85 -11.32 -8.90
CA ILE A 49 -16.73 -9.86 -9.07
C ILE A 49 -15.58 -9.46 -9.97
N GLY A 50 -14.42 -10.12 -9.85
CA GLY A 50 -13.25 -9.81 -10.68
C GLY A 50 -13.59 -9.90 -12.17
N SER A 51 -14.17 -11.03 -12.59
CA SER A 51 -14.59 -11.24 -13.98
C SER A 51 -15.71 -10.30 -14.42
N SER A 52 -16.66 -9.96 -13.52
CA SER A 52 -17.70 -8.98 -13.82
C SER A 52 -17.16 -7.56 -14.04
N LEU A 53 -16.12 -7.16 -13.28
CA LEU A 53 -15.42 -5.88 -13.48
C LEU A 53 -14.69 -5.85 -14.82
N GLU A 54 -13.98 -6.93 -15.18
CA GLU A 54 -13.30 -7.07 -16.47
C GLU A 54 -14.29 -6.95 -17.64
N ALA A 55 -15.46 -7.60 -17.53
CA ALA A 55 -16.53 -7.48 -18.54
C ALA A 55 -17.09 -6.05 -18.68
N CYS A 56 -16.93 -5.21 -17.65
CA CYS A 56 -17.29 -3.79 -17.67
C CYS A 56 -16.14 -2.87 -18.11
N GLY A 57 -15.02 -3.42 -18.59
CA GLY A 57 -13.88 -2.67 -19.12
C GLY A 57 -12.84 -2.25 -18.07
N TRP A 58 -12.90 -2.78 -16.85
CA TRP A 58 -11.83 -2.58 -15.87
C TRP A 58 -10.59 -3.40 -16.25
N MET A 59 -9.41 -2.83 -16.07
CA MET A 59 -8.15 -3.54 -16.26
C MET A 59 -7.78 -4.31 -15.00
N ARG A 60 -7.42 -5.58 -15.18
CA ARG A 60 -6.91 -6.44 -14.12
C ARG A 60 -5.41 -6.27 -13.95
N ASP A 61 -4.98 -6.16 -12.69
CA ASP A 61 -3.58 -6.20 -12.29
C ASP A 61 -3.43 -7.21 -11.15
N ASP A 62 -2.64 -8.25 -11.36
CA ASP A 62 -2.43 -9.32 -10.39
C ASP A 62 -1.26 -8.98 -9.46
N ALA A 63 -1.55 -8.80 -8.18
CA ALA A 63 -0.55 -8.60 -7.14
C ALA A 63 -0.62 -9.74 -6.12
N PRO A 64 0.40 -10.60 -6.00
CA PRO A 64 0.38 -11.69 -5.04
C PRO A 64 0.41 -11.14 -3.61
N GLY A 65 -0.55 -11.59 -2.80
CA GLY A 65 -0.47 -11.45 -1.34
C GLY A 65 0.54 -12.46 -0.79
N MET A 66 1.39 -12.02 0.14
CA MET A 66 2.31 -12.89 0.86
C MET A 66 2.01 -12.82 2.35
N ALA A 67 2.03 -13.98 3.01
CA ALA A 67 1.86 -14.09 4.45
C ALA A 67 2.82 -15.16 4.99
N ILE A 68 3.30 -14.95 6.21
CA ILE A 68 4.13 -15.89 6.96
C ILE A 68 3.68 -15.84 8.42
N ASP A 69 3.74 -16.97 9.11
CA ASP A 69 3.50 -17.02 10.56
C ASP A 69 4.71 -16.43 11.29
N LEU A 70 4.48 -15.36 12.04
CA LEU A 70 5.53 -14.68 12.81
C LEU A 70 6.21 -15.60 13.82
N HIS A 71 5.50 -16.60 14.37
CA HIS A 71 6.07 -17.55 15.31
C HIS A 71 7.05 -18.55 14.68
N THR A 72 7.10 -18.58 13.35
CA THR A 72 7.99 -19.48 12.59
C THR A 72 9.21 -18.78 12.00
N LEU A 73 9.29 -17.45 12.16
CA LEU A 73 10.39 -16.66 11.64
C LEU A 73 11.66 -16.86 12.48
N ASP A 74 12.79 -17.00 11.79
CA ASP A 74 14.10 -16.96 12.42
C ASP A 74 14.41 -15.51 12.83
N GLU A 75 14.49 -15.28 14.13
CA GLU A 75 14.83 -13.97 14.70
C GLU A 75 16.33 -13.66 14.56
N HIS A 76 17.17 -14.65 14.24
CA HIS A 76 18.62 -14.51 14.12
C HIS A 76 19.05 -14.12 12.70
N VAL A 77 18.72 -12.89 12.32
CA VAL A 77 19.21 -12.28 11.08
C VAL A 77 20.36 -11.33 11.39
N VAL A 78 21.59 -11.72 11.03
CA VAL A 78 22.79 -10.87 11.18
C VAL A 78 23.09 -10.15 9.88
N LEU A 79 22.90 -8.83 9.87
CA LEU A 79 23.25 -7.95 8.76
C LEU A 79 24.24 -6.88 9.26
N PRO A 80 25.54 -7.19 9.35
CA PRO A 80 26.50 -6.42 10.16
C PRO A 80 26.74 -4.98 9.69
N ARG A 81 26.34 -4.64 8.46
CA ARG A 81 26.47 -3.30 7.88
C ARG A 81 25.15 -2.54 7.81
N LEU A 82 24.02 -3.21 8.07
CA LEU A 82 22.69 -2.65 7.96
C LEU A 82 22.14 -2.34 9.35
N THR A 83 21.82 -1.08 9.59
CA THR A 83 21.07 -0.64 10.77
C THR A 83 19.63 -0.37 10.36
N ILE A 84 18.67 -0.82 11.18
CA ILE A 84 17.24 -0.56 10.98
C ILE A 84 16.75 0.24 12.18
N GLU A 85 16.22 1.44 11.93
CA GLU A 85 15.76 2.36 12.97
C GLU A 85 14.31 2.78 12.74
N ARG A 86 13.56 2.94 13.83
CA ARG A 86 12.22 3.52 13.78
C ARG A 86 12.33 5.02 13.51
N VAL A 87 11.57 5.52 12.56
CA VAL A 87 11.43 6.95 12.31
C VAL A 87 10.70 7.59 13.48
N ASP A 88 11.38 8.49 14.19
CA ASP A 88 10.88 9.15 15.40
C ASP A 88 10.90 10.68 15.32
N ASN A 89 11.44 11.24 14.24
CA ASN A 89 11.57 12.67 14.02
C ASN A 89 11.32 13.04 12.54
N GLU A 90 11.07 14.33 12.30
CA GLU A 90 10.72 14.84 10.98
C GLU A 90 11.84 14.71 9.95
N VAL A 91 13.10 14.77 10.38
CA VAL A 91 14.27 14.63 9.49
C VAL A 91 14.35 13.21 8.96
N MET A 92 14.15 12.22 9.83
CA MET A 92 14.06 10.82 9.45
C MET A 92 12.85 10.56 8.53
N LEU A 93 11.69 11.16 8.82
CA LEU A 93 10.51 11.01 7.97
C LEU A 93 10.74 11.59 6.56
N LYS A 94 11.33 12.78 6.46
CA LYS A 94 11.69 13.38 5.16
C LYS A 94 12.65 12.48 4.38
N THR A 95 13.61 11.87 5.07
CA THR A 95 14.55 10.91 4.47
C THR A 95 13.84 9.65 4.00
N TRP A 96 12.94 9.10 4.82
CA TRP A 96 12.11 7.95 4.48
C TRP A 96 11.26 8.20 3.23
N LEU A 97 10.58 9.36 3.16
CA LEU A 97 9.78 9.73 2.00
C LEU A 97 10.63 9.88 0.73
N ARG A 98 11.81 10.49 0.83
CA ARG A 98 12.74 10.60 -0.31
C ARG A 98 13.15 9.24 -0.86
N ILE A 99 13.55 8.29 0.00
CA ILE A 99 13.96 6.94 -0.45
C ILE A 99 12.80 6.18 -1.06
N MET A 100 11.62 6.23 -0.44
CA MET A 100 10.40 5.62 -0.98
C MET A 100 10.16 6.11 -2.41
N ILE A 101 10.35 7.41 -2.66
CA ILE A 101 10.06 8.02 -3.95
C ILE A 101 11.11 7.75 -5.00
N VAL A 102 12.40 7.81 -4.67
CA VAL A 102 13.48 7.43 -5.60
C VAL A 102 13.30 5.99 -6.09
N GLY A 103 12.73 5.12 -5.26
CA GLY A 103 12.33 3.76 -5.65
C GLY A 103 10.99 3.66 -6.39
N SER A 104 10.31 4.76 -6.69
CA SER A 104 8.95 4.79 -7.24
C SER A 104 8.83 5.66 -8.50
N GLU A 105 7.78 5.43 -9.29
CA GLU A 105 7.36 6.30 -10.40
C GLU A 105 6.39 7.40 -9.93
N ILE A 106 6.35 7.72 -8.63
CA ILE A 106 5.45 8.75 -8.10
C ILE A 106 5.99 10.13 -8.51
N PRO A 107 5.20 10.97 -9.19
CA PRO A 107 5.57 12.34 -9.51
C PRO A 107 5.87 13.17 -8.24
N GLU A 108 6.75 14.18 -8.33
CA GLU A 108 7.09 15.05 -7.19
C GLU A 108 5.86 15.77 -6.58
N GLU A 109 4.80 15.95 -7.34
CA GLU A 109 3.54 16.52 -6.84
C GLU A 109 2.88 15.58 -5.82
N GLY A 110 3.00 14.26 -6.01
CA GLY A 110 2.55 13.25 -5.05
C GLY A 110 3.37 13.25 -3.75
N LEU A 111 4.66 13.61 -3.82
CA LEU A 111 5.55 13.78 -2.66
C LEU A 111 5.04 14.90 -1.76
N THR A 112 4.70 16.06 -2.34
CA THR A 112 4.24 17.21 -1.57
C THR A 112 2.93 16.91 -0.86
N LEU A 113 2.01 16.21 -1.53
CA LEU A 113 0.71 15.83 -0.98
C LEU A 113 0.83 14.80 0.15
N LEU A 114 1.70 13.80 0.00
CA LEU A 114 1.98 12.81 1.05
C LEU A 114 2.72 13.44 2.24
N LEU A 115 3.72 14.29 1.99
CA LEU A 115 4.40 15.07 3.02
C LEU A 115 3.42 15.94 3.80
N ASP A 116 2.54 16.65 3.10
CA ASP A 116 1.56 17.54 3.70
C ASP A 116 0.53 16.76 4.53
N MET A 117 0.05 15.62 4.03
CA MET A 117 -0.86 14.74 4.78
C MET A 117 -0.20 14.22 6.07
N VAL A 118 1.02 13.68 5.98
CA VAL A 118 1.72 13.08 7.12
C VAL A 118 2.18 14.15 8.13
N SER A 119 2.57 15.33 7.66
CA SER A 119 2.96 16.46 8.51
C SER A 119 1.74 17.06 9.24
N LYS A 120 0.58 17.16 8.57
CA LYS A 120 -0.65 17.72 9.16
C LYS A 120 -1.33 16.77 10.15
N HIS A 121 -1.32 15.46 9.89
CA HIS A 121 -2.00 14.47 10.74
C HIS A 121 -1.08 13.85 11.80
N GLY A 122 0.23 14.05 11.68
CA GLY A 122 1.25 13.57 12.60
C GLY A 122 1.47 12.07 12.50
N TYR A 123 2.62 11.65 11.96
CA TYR A 123 3.03 10.23 11.92
C TYR A 123 3.16 9.60 13.32
N LYS A 124 3.31 10.40 14.37
CA LYS A 124 3.37 9.93 15.77
C LYS A 124 2.00 9.59 16.37
N ASN A 125 0.91 10.11 15.80
CA ASN A 125 -0.45 9.90 16.31
C ASN A 125 -1.12 8.65 15.75
N LEU A 126 -0.46 7.96 14.80
CA LEU A 126 -0.94 6.70 14.25
C LEU A 126 -0.48 5.55 15.15
N SER A 127 -1.29 5.20 16.16
CA SER A 127 -0.97 4.19 17.18
C SER A 127 -0.64 2.80 16.63
N SER A 128 -0.95 2.55 15.34
CA SER A 128 -0.78 1.26 14.68
C SER A 128 0.08 1.32 13.41
N VAL A 129 0.68 2.48 13.09
CA VAL A 129 1.54 2.65 11.91
C VAL A 129 2.94 3.03 12.35
N TYR A 130 3.93 2.30 11.84
CA TYR A 130 5.33 2.48 12.18
C TYR A 130 6.15 2.58 10.89
N PHE A 131 7.06 3.54 10.85
CA PHE A 131 7.96 3.75 9.72
C PHE A 131 9.37 3.34 10.14
N TYR A 132 10.06 2.59 9.29
CA TYR A 132 11.43 2.13 9.52
C TYR A 132 12.35 2.57 8.39
N LEU A 133 13.54 3.03 8.78
CA LEU A 133 14.62 3.43 7.89
C LEU A 133 15.77 2.42 8.00
N GLY A 134 16.21 1.88 6.87
CA GLY A 134 17.39 1.03 6.77
C GLY A 134 18.59 1.84 6.27
N THR A 135 19.68 1.83 7.02
CA THR A 135 20.95 2.48 6.66
C THR A 135 22.05 1.43 6.45
N LEU A 136 22.75 1.50 5.32
CA LEU A 136 23.90 0.66 5.01
C LEU A 136 25.16 1.52 5.11
N ASP A 137 26.07 1.18 6.03
CA ASP A 137 27.26 1.99 6.36
C ASP A 137 26.91 3.47 6.64
N GLY A 138 25.82 3.70 7.40
CA GLY A 138 25.33 5.04 7.73
C GLY A 138 24.60 5.77 6.60
N LYS A 139 24.50 5.19 5.40
CA LYS A 139 23.75 5.78 4.28
C LYS A 139 22.33 5.22 4.22
N PRO A 140 21.29 6.07 4.21
CA PRO A 140 19.91 5.61 4.04
C PRO A 140 19.71 4.94 2.68
N VAL A 141 19.27 3.69 2.67
CA VAL A 141 19.10 2.88 1.44
C VAL A 141 17.76 2.17 1.32
N ALA A 142 17.02 2.02 2.43
CA ALA A 142 15.79 1.25 2.44
C ALA A 142 14.73 1.87 3.35
N THR A 143 13.46 1.61 3.03
CA THR A 143 12.31 2.02 3.82
C THR A 143 11.29 0.91 3.92
N SER A 144 10.61 0.86 5.07
CA SER A 144 9.46 -0.02 5.30
C SER A 144 8.39 0.71 6.11
N LEU A 145 7.13 0.41 5.84
CA LEU A 145 5.98 0.77 6.65
C LEU A 145 5.40 -0.51 7.25
N LEU A 146 5.20 -0.50 8.57
CA LEU A 146 4.52 -1.53 9.32
C LEU A 146 3.15 -1.01 9.76
N TYR A 147 2.11 -1.79 9.50
CA TYR A 147 0.76 -1.55 10.00
C TYR A 147 0.31 -2.73 10.87
N LEU A 148 -0.16 -2.45 12.08
CA LEU A 148 -0.69 -3.45 13.00
C LEU A 148 -2.22 -3.36 13.01
N GLY A 149 -2.91 -4.49 12.81
CA GLY A 149 -4.37 -4.49 12.82
C GLY A 149 -4.94 -5.87 12.60
N GLY A 150 -6.14 -6.14 13.15
CA GLY A 150 -6.84 -7.41 12.94
C GLY A 150 -6.06 -8.65 13.39
N GLY A 151 -5.12 -8.50 14.33
CA GLY A 151 -4.24 -9.59 14.80
C GLY A 151 -3.06 -9.91 13.88
N VAL A 152 -2.79 -9.10 12.85
CA VAL A 152 -1.69 -9.29 11.90
C VAL A 152 -0.79 -8.06 11.78
N ALA A 153 0.43 -8.27 11.27
CA ALA A 153 1.42 -7.24 10.95
C ALA A 153 1.58 -7.13 9.43
N GLY A 154 1.07 -6.06 8.83
CA GLY A 154 1.25 -5.75 7.42
C GLY A 154 2.56 -5.01 7.17
N ILE A 155 3.43 -5.55 6.32
CA ILE A 155 4.65 -4.88 5.87
C ILE A 155 4.49 -4.35 4.45
N TYR A 156 4.86 -3.10 4.25
CA TYR A 156 4.76 -2.42 2.97
C TYR A 156 6.11 -1.83 2.63
N ARG A 157 6.72 -2.34 1.56
CA ARG A 157 7.92 -1.77 0.95
C ARG A 157 7.68 -1.54 -0.53
N LYS A 158 8.37 -0.55 -1.09
CA LYS A 158 8.59 -0.48 -2.53
C LYS A 158 9.99 -1.06 -2.82
N PRO A 159 10.12 -2.09 -3.66
CA PRO A 159 11.44 -2.53 -4.11
C PRO A 159 12.14 -1.39 -4.86
N PRO A 160 13.46 -1.19 -4.68
CA PRO A 160 14.21 -0.37 -5.62
C PRO A 160 14.09 -0.96 -7.03
N ARG A 161 14.06 -0.08 -8.03
CA ARG A 161 13.96 -0.46 -9.44
C ARG A 161 15.01 -1.52 -9.79
N LYS A 162 14.61 -2.65 -10.37
CA LYS A 162 15.56 -3.56 -11.04
C LYS A 162 16.26 -2.76 -12.15
N PRO A 163 17.61 -2.77 -12.23
CA PRO A 163 18.27 -2.19 -13.38
C PRO A 163 17.70 -2.84 -14.65
N ARG A 164 17.36 -2.02 -15.66
CA ARG A 164 17.03 -2.56 -16.97
C ARG A 164 18.27 -3.29 -17.48
N ALA A 165 18.11 -4.57 -17.83
CA ALA A 165 19.10 -5.31 -18.59
C ALA A 165 19.26 -4.70 -19.98
#